data_AF-A0A7C7JLD1-F1
#
_entry.id   AF-A0A7C7JLD1-F1
#
_cell.length_a   1.000
_cell.length_b   1.000
_cell.length_c   1.000
_cell.angle_alpha   90.00
_cell.angle_beta   90.00
_cell.angle_gamma   90.00
#
_symmetry.space_group_name_H-M   'P 1'
#
loop_
_entity.id
_entity.type
_entity.pdbx_description
1 polymer ?
#
loop_
_entity_poly.entity_id
_entity_poly.type
_entity_poly.pdbx_seq_one_letter_code
_entity_poly.pdbx_strand_id
1 'polypeptide(L)'
;MKGSFTLLELLITIAIISILGVVAFKFQDSSLVVARDQIVQHIRYTQSLALSENFYQHKPASSSPKDINSSKFWFKRNWQFYLTTSVNTIYYSIFSDNPTDSNTTNFDKSPRFRDEVAIDPDSRKYLTGIWQELNGYSIFRRSEVNTKLNLSYSYGIDRVEANRTFGERWGVNRIRLIFDNFGRPYYFHIRGDGGDIHPFKYLLTESVQIKISKDGQSICFNIAPITGYIYF
;
A
#
# COMPACT_ATOMS: atom_id res chain seq x y z
N MET A 1 64.57 14.42 -20.20
CA MET A 1 63.69 15.59 -20.05
C MET A 1 62.25 15.09 -20.06
N LYS A 2 61.49 15.25 -18.97
CA LYS A 2 60.07 14.88 -18.96
C LYS A 2 59.32 15.94 -19.77
N GLY A 3 58.63 15.53 -20.83
CA GLY A 3 57.84 16.43 -21.66
C GLY A 3 56.75 17.09 -20.82
N SER A 4 56.74 18.42 -20.80
CA SER A 4 55.67 19.22 -20.20
C SER A 4 54.41 19.11 -21.08
N PHE A 5 53.26 18.95 -20.41
CA PHE A 5 51.95 18.82 -21.05
C PHE A 5 51.64 20.02 -21.94
N THR A 6 51.20 19.78 -23.17
CA THR A 6 50.82 20.85 -24.09
C THR A 6 49.42 21.37 -23.77
N LEU A 7 49.16 22.64 -24.13
CA LEU A 7 47.84 23.25 -23.96
C LEU A 7 46.74 22.46 -24.72
N LEU A 8 47.09 21.90 -25.88
CA LEU A 8 46.20 21.07 -26.69
C LEU A 8 45.89 19.73 -26.01
N GLU A 9 46.90 19.05 -25.45
CA GLU A 9 46.70 17.82 -24.69
C GLU A 9 45.81 18.05 -23.46
N LEU A 10 45.96 19.19 -22.77
CA LEU A 10 45.11 19.54 -21.63
C LEU A 10 43.64 19.67 -22.05
N LEU A 11 43.39 20.34 -23.16
CA LEU A 11 42.04 20.57 -23.68
C LEU A 11 41.37 19.25 -24.11
N ILE A 12 42.12 18.39 -24.80
CA ILE A 12 41.66 17.04 -25.19
C ILE A 12 41.39 16.18 -23.95
N THR A 13 42.26 16.23 -22.94
CA THR A 13 42.12 15.43 -21.71
C THR A 13 40.87 15.84 -20.93
N ILE A 14 40.60 17.14 -20.79
CA ILE A 14 39.39 17.64 -20.12
C ILE A 14 38.13 17.22 -20.89
N ALA A 15 38.14 17.32 -22.22
CA ALA A 15 37.01 16.88 -23.06
C ALA A 15 36.73 15.37 -22.91
N ILE A 16 37.77 14.53 -22.86
CA ILE A 16 37.62 13.08 -22.67
C ILE A 16 37.07 12.77 -21.27
N ILE A 17 37.61 13.39 -20.21
CA ILE A 17 37.14 13.16 -18.84
C ILE A 17 35.69 13.59 -18.67
N SER A 18 35.26 14.68 -19.31
CA SER A 18 33.87 15.14 -19.22
C SER A 18 32.89 14.18 -19.92
N ILE A 19 33.25 13.64 -21.09
CA ILE A 19 32.45 12.61 -21.77
C ILE A 19 32.39 11.32 -20.94
N LEU A 20 33.54 10.87 -20.43
CA LEU A 20 33.61 9.66 -19.60
C LEU A 20 32.84 9.81 -18.28
N GLY A 21 32.85 10.99 -17.68
CA GLY A 21 32.05 11.30 -16.49
C GLY A 21 30.56 11.07 -16.74
N VAL A 22 30.02 11.60 -17.84
CA VAL A 22 28.60 11.45 -18.19
C VAL A 22 28.21 9.98 -18.40
N VAL A 23 29.08 9.17 -19.01
CA VAL A 23 28.81 7.74 -19.26
C VAL A 23 28.97 6.89 -18.00
N ALA A 24 29.89 7.25 -17.10
CA ALA A 24 30.14 6.52 -15.86
C ALA A 24 29.02 6.71 -14.82
N PHE A 25 28.37 7.88 -14.80
CA PHE A 25 27.16 8.12 -13.98
C PHE A 25 25.91 7.52 -14.62
N LYS A 26 25.91 6.21 -14.89
CA LYS A 26 24.65 5.48 -15.03
C LYS A 26 23.98 5.46 -13.66
N PHE A 27 22.92 6.26 -13.50
CA PHE A 27 22.12 6.29 -12.29
C PHE A 27 21.71 4.87 -11.90
N GLN A 28 22.14 4.43 -10.72
CA GLN A 28 21.71 3.16 -10.16
C GLN A 28 20.19 3.24 -9.95
N ASP A 29 19.46 2.29 -10.51
CA ASP A 29 18.01 2.27 -10.41
C ASP A 29 17.59 2.08 -8.94
N SER A 30 17.08 3.16 -8.35
CA SER A 30 16.62 3.19 -6.96
C SER A 30 15.11 3.00 -6.85
N SER A 31 14.39 2.73 -7.95
CA SER A 31 12.94 2.64 -7.94
C SER A 31 12.43 1.57 -6.97
N LEU A 32 13.17 0.46 -6.83
CA LEU A 32 12.84 -0.61 -5.90
C LEU A 32 12.93 -0.17 -4.44
N VAL A 33 13.95 0.61 -4.08
CA VAL A 33 14.13 1.19 -2.75
C VAL A 33 13.05 2.23 -2.46
N VAL A 34 12.81 3.14 -3.41
CA VAL A 34 11.76 4.17 -3.31
C VAL A 34 10.37 3.54 -3.16
N ALA A 35 10.07 2.49 -3.93
CA ALA A 35 8.80 1.75 -3.83
C ALA A 35 8.63 1.10 -2.46
N ARG A 36 9.66 0.44 -1.94
CA ARG A 36 9.66 -0.14 -0.58
C ARG A 36 9.39 0.92 0.46
N ASP A 37 10.15 2.01 0.45
CA ASP A 37 10.07 3.05 1.47
C ASP A 37 8.70 3.73 1.45
N GLN A 38 8.13 3.95 0.26
CA GLN A 38 6.77 4.45 0.12
C GLN A 38 5.72 3.49 0.70
N ILE A 39 5.83 2.18 0.41
CA ILE A 39 4.91 1.17 0.98
C ILE A 39 5.02 1.17 2.51
N VAL A 40 6.24 1.17 3.05
CA VAL A 40 6.49 1.22 4.49
C VAL A 40 5.88 2.48 5.12
N GLN A 41 6.08 3.64 4.51
CA GLN A 41 5.49 4.90 4.95
C GLN A 41 3.96 4.85 4.95
N HIS A 42 3.35 4.30 3.90
CA HIS A 42 1.89 4.21 3.81
C HIS A 42 1.28 3.15 4.74
N ILE A 43 2.00 2.06 5.04
CA ILE A 43 1.57 1.13 6.10
C ILE A 43 1.57 1.85 7.46
N ARG A 44 2.64 2.60 7.78
CA ARG A 44 2.70 3.41 9.01
C ARG A 44 1.62 4.48 9.05
N TYR A 45 1.34 5.12 7.92
CA TYR A 45 0.25 6.10 7.82
C TYR A 45 -1.12 5.45 8.06
N THR A 46 -1.37 4.27 7.47
CA THR A 46 -2.60 3.49 7.73
C THR A 46 -2.73 3.14 9.21
N GLN A 47 -1.64 2.73 9.86
CA GLN A 47 -1.62 2.48 11.30
C GLN A 47 -1.91 3.76 12.10
N SER A 48 -1.35 4.90 11.70
CA SER A 48 -1.62 6.20 12.33
C SER A 48 -3.09 6.61 12.22
N LEU A 49 -3.72 6.39 11.06
CA LEU A 49 -5.16 6.64 10.88
C LEU A 49 -5.99 5.77 11.83
N ALA A 50 -5.65 4.49 11.94
CA ALA A 50 -6.31 3.58 12.88
C ALA A 50 -6.16 4.00 14.34
N LEU A 51 -4.99 4.49 14.75
CA LEU A 51 -4.75 5.01 16.09
C LEU A 51 -5.56 6.29 16.38
N SER A 52 -5.82 7.12 15.37
CA SER A 52 -6.58 8.36 15.52
C SER A 52 -8.10 8.18 15.53
N GLU A 53 -8.62 7.16 14.84
CA GLU A 53 -10.06 6.96 14.67
C GLU A 53 -10.55 5.71 15.41
N ASN A 54 -11.59 5.89 16.22
CA ASN A 54 -12.26 4.79 16.91
C ASN A 54 -13.68 4.58 16.38
N PHE A 55 -13.91 3.43 15.76
CA PHE A 55 -15.22 3.07 15.21
C PHE A 55 -16.14 2.36 16.22
N TYR A 56 -15.68 2.10 17.44
CA TYR A 56 -16.47 1.40 18.44
C TYR A 56 -17.74 2.17 18.79
N GLN A 57 -18.88 1.49 18.68
CA GLN A 57 -20.18 2.03 19.02
C GLN A 57 -20.91 1.03 19.91
N HIS A 58 -21.16 1.39 21.18
CA HIS A 58 -21.74 0.48 22.18
C HIS A 58 -23.17 0.04 21.86
N LYS A 59 -23.93 0.85 21.11
CA LYS A 59 -25.29 0.54 20.65
C LYS A 59 -25.54 1.18 19.29
N PRO A 60 -26.39 0.59 18.44
CA PRO A 60 -26.70 1.19 17.14
C PRO A 60 -27.39 2.55 17.31
N ALA A 61 -27.17 3.45 16.35
CA ALA A 61 -27.75 4.80 16.35
C ALA A 61 -29.25 4.78 16.03
N SER A 62 -29.70 3.79 15.26
CA SER A 62 -31.11 3.53 14.94
C SER A 62 -31.35 2.04 14.76
N SER A 63 -32.59 1.66 14.42
CA SER A 63 -32.94 0.28 14.06
C SER A 63 -32.61 -0.08 12.61
N SER A 64 -31.90 0.78 11.87
CA SER A 64 -31.48 0.47 10.50
C SER A 64 -30.46 -0.69 10.48
N PRO A 65 -30.50 -1.58 9.47
CA PRO A 65 -29.51 -2.65 9.34
C PRO A 65 -28.06 -2.14 9.35
N LYS A 66 -27.81 -1.01 8.68
CA LYS A 66 -26.49 -0.35 8.65
C LYS A 66 -26.00 0.09 10.03
N ASP A 67 -26.85 0.69 10.86
CA ASP A 67 -26.45 1.10 12.20
C ASP A 67 -26.24 -0.10 13.14
N ILE A 68 -27.07 -1.13 12.99
CA ILE A 68 -26.90 -2.42 13.69
C ILE A 68 -25.55 -3.03 13.32
N ASN A 69 -25.21 -3.07 12.03
CA ASN A 69 -23.95 -3.60 11.54
C ASN A 69 -22.75 -2.73 11.95
N SER A 70 -22.90 -1.40 11.99
CA SER A 70 -21.88 -0.46 12.49
C SER A 70 -21.48 -0.80 13.92
N SER A 71 -22.47 -1.05 14.79
CA SER A 71 -22.22 -1.37 16.20
C SER A 71 -21.76 -2.82 16.40
N LYS A 72 -22.40 -3.79 15.73
CA LYS A 72 -22.08 -5.23 15.86
C LYS A 72 -20.71 -5.59 15.28
N PHE A 73 -20.32 -4.95 14.19
CA PHE A 73 -19.12 -5.28 13.42
C PHE A 73 -18.19 -4.08 13.24
N TRP A 74 -18.17 -3.16 14.22
CA TRP A 74 -17.35 -1.94 14.20
C TRP A 74 -15.89 -2.18 13.76
N PHE A 75 -15.30 -3.31 14.16
CA PHE A 75 -13.92 -3.68 13.86
C PHE A 75 -13.66 -3.97 12.38
N LYS A 76 -14.69 -4.20 11.56
CA LYS A 76 -14.54 -4.37 10.10
C LYS A 76 -14.32 -3.04 9.39
N ARG A 77 -14.61 -1.91 10.05
CA ARG A 77 -14.42 -0.55 9.55
C ARG A 77 -12.98 -0.04 9.65
N ASN A 78 -12.18 -0.69 10.50
CA ASN A 78 -10.78 -0.39 10.75
C ASN A 78 -10.00 -0.06 9.48
N TRP A 79 -9.08 0.91 9.55
CA TRP A 79 -8.28 1.35 8.42
C TRP A 79 -7.43 0.22 7.84
N GLN A 80 -7.36 0.17 6.52
CA GLN A 80 -6.77 -0.94 5.78
C GLN A 80 -5.80 -0.45 4.72
N PHE A 81 -4.67 -1.15 4.63
CA PHE A 81 -3.80 -1.14 3.48
C PHE A 81 -4.12 -2.37 2.64
N TYR A 82 -4.53 -2.17 1.39
CA TYR A 82 -4.88 -3.26 0.49
C TYR A 82 -4.11 -3.17 -0.81
N LEU A 83 -3.16 -4.08 -0.98
CA LEU A 83 -2.41 -4.28 -2.22
C LEU A 83 -3.07 -5.40 -3.03
N THR A 84 -3.30 -5.12 -4.30
CA THR A 84 -3.94 -6.06 -5.22
C THR A 84 -3.49 -5.78 -6.67
N THR A 85 -4.00 -6.58 -7.59
CA THR A 85 -3.79 -6.39 -9.02
C THR A 85 -5.07 -6.04 -9.73
N SER A 86 -4.96 -5.20 -10.74
CA SER A 86 -6.03 -4.97 -11.71
C SER A 86 -5.42 -4.53 -13.02
N VAL A 87 -5.97 -5.03 -14.13
CA VAL A 87 -5.51 -4.71 -15.49
C VAL A 87 -3.98 -4.91 -15.61
N ASN A 88 -3.49 -6.02 -15.06
CA ASN A 88 -2.06 -6.40 -15.00
C ASN A 88 -1.13 -5.39 -14.32
N THR A 89 -1.65 -4.47 -13.51
CA THR A 89 -0.85 -3.55 -12.68
C THR A 89 -1.00 -3.89 -11.20
N ILE A 90 0.11 -3.85 -10.48
CA ILE A 90 0.14 -3.94 -9.02
C ILE A 90 -0.07 -2.55 -8.46
N TYR A 91 -1.05 -2.41 -7.58
CA TYR A 91 -1.32 -1.17 -6.88
C TYR A 91 -1.82 -1.45 -5.47
N TYR A 92 -1.92 -0.41 -4.68
CA TYR A 92 -2.58 -0.50 -3.38
C TYR A 92 -3.46 0.72 -3.11
N SER A 93 -4.33 0.56 -2.12
CA SER A 93 -5.23 1.60 -1.65
C SER A 93 -5.26 1.60 -0.12
N ILE A 94 -5.49 2.78 0.47
CA ILE A 94 -5.67 2.98 1.90
C ILE A 94 -7.11 3.45 2.13
N PHE A 95 -7.89 2.69 2.88
CA PHE A 95 -9.31 2.97 3.08
C PHE A 95 -9.85 2.34 4.38
N SER A 96 -10.92 2.93 4.92
CA SER A 96 -11.82 2.31 5.90
C SER A 96 -13.05 1.76 5.18
N ASP A 97 -13.76 0.79 5.75
CA ASP A 97 -14.98 0.22 5.12
C ASP A 97 -16.20 0.71 5.88
N ASN A 98 -17.15 1.37 5.24
CA ASN A 98 -18.40 1.74 5.88
C ASN A 98 -19.43 0.63 5.69
N PRO A 99 -20.31 0.41 6.68
CA PRO A 99 -21.36 -0.57 6.52
C PRO A 99 -22.33 -0.13 5.43
N THR A 100 -22.81 -1.11 4.68
CA THR A 100 -23.73 -0.87 3.56
C THR A 100 -25.16 -1.23 3.97
N ASP A 101 -26.13 -0.70 3.21
CA ASP A 101 -27.54 -1.09 3.28
C ASP A 101 -27.85 -2.28 2.35
N SER A 102 -26.81 -3.04 1.93
CA SER A 102 -26.96 -4.19 1.03
C SER A 102 -27.54 -5.40 1.77
N ASN A 103 -28.45 -6.11 1.11
CA ASN A 103 -28.99 -7.37 1.62
C ASN A 103 -27.99 -8.55 1.52
N THR A 104 -26.85 -8.38 0.86
CA THR A 104 -25.90 -9.47 0.56
C THR A 104 -24.54 -9.31 1.21
N THR A 105 -24.16 -8.09 1.61
CA THR A 105 -22.88 -7.77 2.25
C THR A 105 -23.12 -6.71 3.32
N ASN A 106 -22.45 -6.81 4.46
CA ASN A 106 -22.47 -5.72 5.44
C ASN A 106 -21.35 -4.72 5.15
N PHE A 107 -20.25 -5.20 4.53
CA PHE A 107 -19.05 -4.45 4.19
C PHE A 107 -18.52 -4.93 2.83
N ASP A 108 -18.08 -4.01 1.99
CA ASP A 108 -17.75 -4.32 0.59
C ASP A 108 -16.28 -4.72 0.38
N LYS A 109 -15.43 -4.39 1.34
CA LYS A 109 -13.99 -4.67 1.35
C LYS A 109 -13.26 -4.05 0.18
N SER A 110 -13.73 -2.93 -0.32
CA SER A 110 -13.23 -2.37 -1.58
C SER A 110 -13.16 -0.85 -1.51
N PRO A 111 -12.07 -0.22 -1.99
CA PRO A 111 -11.90 1.23 -2.02
C PRO A 111 -12.74 1.85 -3.15
N ARG A 112 -14.06 1.65 -3.15
CA ARG A 112 -14.97 2.08 -4.23
C ARG A 112 -15.74 3.34 -3.90
N PHE A 113 -15.67 3.81 -2.66
CA PHE A 113 -16.41 4.96 -2.19
C PHE A 113 -15.44 6.07 -1.79
N ARG A 114 -15.78 7.32 -2.12
CA ARG A 114 -14.87 8.46 -1.95
C ARG A 114 -14.67 8.83 -0.48
N ASP A 115 -15.70 8.62 0.33
CA ASP A 115 -15.73 8.85 1.78
C ASP A 115 -14.99 7.78 2.58
N GLU A 116 -14.59 6.69 1.93
CA GLU A 116 -13.86 5.59 2.55
C GLU A 116 -12.35 5.63 2.28
N VAL A 117 -11.94 6.18 1.13
CA VAL A 117 -10.54 6.21 0.70
C VAL A 117 -9.82 7.38 1.36
N ALA A 118 -8.69 7.10 2.00
CA ALA A 118 -7.86 8.12 2.63
C ALA A 118 -7.38 9.16 1.61
N ILE A 119 -7.22 10.39 2.07
CA ILE A 119 -6.64 11.48 1.28
C ILE A 119 -5.21 11.70 1.77
N ASP A 120 -4.30 11.83 0.81
CA ASP A 120 -2.92 12.20 1.04
C ASP A 120 -2.86 13.63 1.59
N PRO A 121 -2.31 13.87 2.78
CA PRO A 121 -2.25 15.21 3.36
C PRO A 121 -1.44 16.18 2.52
N ASP A 122 -0.40 15.70 1.80
CA ASP A 122 0.51 16.54 1.03
C ASP A 122 -0.07 16.83 -0.36
N SER A 123 -0.44 15.78 -1.09
CA SER A 123 -0.89 15.94 -2.48
C SER A 123 -2.38 16.24 -2.62
N ARG A 124 -3.17 16.08 -1.55
CA ARG A 124 -4.64 16.20 -1.53
C ARG A 124 -5.35 15.24 -2.49
N LYS A 125 -4.67 14.16 -2.89
CA LYS A 125 -5.20 13.12 -3.77
C LYS A 125 -5.66 11.91 -2.98
N TYR A 126 -6.59 11.15 -3.54
CA TYR A 126 -7.01 9.88 -2.97
C TYR A 126 -5.86 8.88 -2.98
N LEU A 127 -5.67 8.20 -1.86
CA LEU A 127 -4.67 7.14 -1.66
C LEU A 127 -5.19 5.83 -2.24
N THR A 128 -5.29 5.80 -3.56
CA THR A 128 -5.54 4.60 -4.35
C THR A 128 -4.71 4.63 -5.64
N GLY A 129 -4.13 3.50 -6.03
CA GLY A 129 -3.32 3.39 -7.25
C GLY A 129 -4.11 2.98 -8.50
N ILE A 130 -5.44 3.07 -8.49
CA ILE A 130 -6.29 2.75 -9.64
C ILE A 130 -7.26 3.88 -9.97
N TRP A 131 -7.48 4.11 -11.26
CA TRP A 131 -8.33 5.17 -11.77
C TRP A 131 -9.10 4.72 -13.01
N GLN A 132 -10.12 5.49 -13.38
CA GLN A 132 -11.12 5.16 -14.40
C GLN A 132 -10.49 4.85 -15.76
N GLU A 133 -9.49 5.64 -16.15
CA GLU A 133 -8.79 5.50 -17.44
C GLU A 133 -7.92 4.24 -17.53
N LEU A 134 -7.51 3.65 -16.40
CA LEU A 134 -6.88 2.33 -16.37
C LEU A 134 -7.90 1.21 -16.21
N ASN A 135 -8.96 1.45 -15.43
CA ASN A 135 -9.98 0.47 -15.12
C ASN A 135 -11.35 1.17 -15.05
N GLY A 136 -12.22 0.87 -16.01
CA GLY A 136 -13.54 1.52 -16.15
C GLY A 136 -14.50 1.33 -14.96
N TYR A 137 -14.18 0.48 -13.98
CA TYR A 137 -14.94 0.31 -12.74
C TYR A 137 -14.48 1.23 -11.59
N SER A 138 -13.33 1.89 -11.71
CA SER A 138 -12.89 2.89 -10.74
C SER A 138 -13.71 4.17 -10.88
N ILE A 139 -14.13 4.73 -9.75
CA ILE A 139 -14.89 5.99 -9.70
C ILE A 139 -13.99 7.23 -9.64
N PHE A 140 -12.67 7.04 -9.59
CA PHE A 140 -11.69 8.11 -9.47
C PHE A 140 -11.04 8.38 -10.83
N ARG A 141 -10.90 9.65 -11.21
CA ARG A 141 -10.14 10.06 -12.38
C ARG A 141 -8.65 10.09 -12.07
N ARG A 142 -7.80 9.98 -13.10
CA ARG A 142 -6.35 10.00 -12.93
C ARG A 142 -5.83 11.25 -12.20
N SER A 143 -6.46 12.41 -12.39
CA SER A 143 -6.07 13.67 -11.73
C SER A 143 -6.31 13.66 -10.22
N GLU A 144 -7.25 12.83 -9.74
CA GLU A 144 -7.71 12.79 -8.35
C GLU A 144 -6.92 11.80 -7.49
N VAL A 145 -6.14 10.90 -8.10
CA VAL A 145 -5.46 9.81 -7.41
C VAL A 145 -3.96 10.05 -7.31
N ASN A 146 -3.34 9.54 -6.24
CA ASN A 146 -1.90 9.49 -6.15
C ASN A 146 -1.38 8.32 -7.01
N THR A 147 -0.98 8.62 -8.25
CA THR A 147 -0.52 7.60 -9.22
C THR A 147 0.68 6.80 -8.74
N LYS A 148 1.46 7.32 -7.77
CA LYS A 148 2.60 6.60 -7.18
C LYS A 148 2.20 5.33 -6.42
N LEU A 149 0.92 5.18 -6.09
CA LEU A 149 0.40 3.96 -5.48
C LEU A 149 0.20 2.82 -6.50
N ASN A 150 0.26 3.12 -7.80
CA ASN A 150 0.40 2.11 -8.84
C ASN A 150 1.88 1.75 -8.98
N LEU A 151 2.27 0.64 -8.35
CA LEU A 151 3.65 0.21 -8.21
C LEU A 151 4.25 -0.25 -9.54
N SER A 152 3.47 -0.95 -10.36
CA SER A 152 3.91 -1.35 -11.70
C SER A 152 4.10 -0.14 -12.60
N TYR A 153 3.16 0.80 -12.60
CA TYR A 153 3.24 2.00 -13.43
C TYR A 153 4.37 2.96 -13.00
N SER A 154 4.51 3.23 -11.70
CA SER A 154 5.40 4.29 -11.22
C SER A 154 6.83 3.82 -10.96
N TYR A 155 7.03 2.54 -10.65
CA TYR A 155 8.32 2.02 -10.23
C TYR A 155 8.77 0.78 -11.01
N GLY A 156 7.91 0.22 -11.87
CA GLY A 156 8.20 -1.00 -12.62
C GLY A 156 8.13 -2.28 -11.77
N ILE A 157 7.47 -2.26 -10.61
CA ILE A 157 7.33 -3.46 -9.76
C ILE A 157 6.49 -4.51 -10.47
N ASP A 158 7.04 -5.72 -10.57
CA ASP A 158 6.41 -6.87 -11.24
C ASP A 158 5.86 -7.91 -10.26
N ARG A 159 6.31 -7.88 -8.99
CA ARG A 159 5.90 -8.83 -7.97
C ARG A 159 5.98 -8.27 -6.56
N VAL A 160 4.99 -8.60 -5.74
CA VAL A 160 4.98 -8.40 -4.29
C VAL A 160 4.43 -9.67 -3.65
N GLU A 161 5.18 -10.29 -2.74
CA GLU A 161 4.78 -11.52 -2.08
C GLU A 161 5.14 -11.50 -0.59
N ALA A 162 4.34 -12.18 0.22
CA ALA A 162 4.70 -12.44 1.61
C ALA A 162 5.38 -13.81 1.73
N ASN A 163 6.32 -13.95 2.66
CA ASN A 163 6.96 -15.25 2.95
C ASN A 163 5.98 -16.29 3.54
N ARG A 164 4.78 -15.85 3.93
CA ARG A 164 3.71 -16.65 4.50
C ARG A 164 2.42 -16.34 3.78
N THR A 165 1.67 -17.39 3.45
CA THR A 165 0.32 -17.27 2.92
C THR A 165 -0.68 -17.47 4.06
N PHE A 166 -1.71 -16.63 4.10
CA PHE A 166 -2.81 -16.76 5.05
C PHE A 166 -3.99 -17.47 4.37
N GLY A 167 -3.74 -18.70 3.88
CA GLY A 167 -4.63 -19.40 2.96
C GLY A 167 -4.84 -18.60 1.66
N GLU A 168 -6.05 -18.62 1.10
CA GLU A 168 -6.40 -17.86 -0.12
C GLU A 168 -6.46 -16.33 0.06
N ARG A 169 -6.15 -15.81 1.26
CA ARG A 169 -6.36 -14.40 1.61
C ARG A 169 -5.19 -13.53 1.18
N TRP A 170 -3.97 -14.03 1.39
CA TRP A 170 -2.73 -13.42 0.91
C TRP A 170 -2.12 -14.33 -0.14
N GLY A 171 -1.63 -13.72 -1.21
CA GLY A 171 -0.99 -14.42 -2.32
C GLY A 171 -0.06 -13.49 -3.07
N VAL A 172 0.40 -13.93 -4.24
CA VAL A 172 1.22 -13.10 -5.11
C VAL A 172 0.41 -11.87 -5.52
N ASN A 173 1.00 -10.70 -5.30
CA ASN A 173 0.44 -9.38 -5.56
C ASN A 173 -0.90 -9.12 -4.85
N ARG A 174 -1.15 -9.80 -3.73
CA ARG A 174 -2.37 -9.61 -2.93
C ARG A 174 -2.06 -9.69 -1.45
N ILE A 175 -2.08 -8.53 -0.80
CA ILE A 175 -1.74 -8.37 0.62
C ILE A 175 -2.76 -7.41 1.23
N ARG A 176 -3.29 -7.75 2.40
CA ARG A 176 -4.19 -6.88 3.15
C ARG A 176 -3.74 -6.78 4.59
N LEU A 177 -3.51 -5.57 5.04
CA LEU A 177 -3.27 -5.24 6.45
C LEU A 177 -4.42 -4.37 6.92
N ILE A 178 -5.00 -4.71 8.06
CA ILE A 178 -6.02 -3.92 8.75
C ILE A 178 -5.46 -3.59 10.12
N PHE A 179 -5.62 -2.35 10.58
CA PHE A 179 -5.13 -1.92 11.88
C PHE A 179 -6.29 -1.53 12.77
N ASP A 180 -6.30 -2.02 14.01
CA ASP A 180 -7.26 -1.55 15.01
C ASP A 180 -6.80 -0.25 15.68
N ASN A 181 -7.62 0.25 16.60
CA ASN A 181 -7.35 1.47 17.37
C ASN A 181 -6.20 1.36 18.39
N PHE A 182 -5.53 0.20 18.46
CA PHE A 182 -4.28 0.01 19.20
C PHE A 182 -3.09 -0.17 18.26
N GLY A 183 -3.30 -0.04 16.95
CA GLY A 183 -2.27 -0.21 15.92
C GLY A 183 -1.89 -1.67 15.67
N ARG A 184 -2.70 -2.63 16.11
CA ARG A 184 -2.38 -4.05 15.93
C ARG A 184 -2.72 -4.51 14.52
N PRO A 185 -1.82 -5.21 13.81
CA PRO A 185 -2.05 -5.64 12.44
C PRO A 185 -2.90 -6.91 12.37
N TYR A 186 -3.85 -6.92 11.44
CA TYR A 186 -4.71 -8.03 11.08
C TYR A 186 -4.56 -8.32 9.58
N TYR A 187 -4.62 -9.59 9.19
CA TYR A 187 -4.39 -9.98 7.80
C TYR A 187 -5.68 -10.12 6.98
N PHE A 188 -6.86 -10.08 7.61
CA PHE A 188 -8.15 -10.26 6.95
C PHE A 188 -9.35 -9.86 7.82
N HIS A 189 -10.52 -9.74 7.21
CA HIS A 189 -11.86 -9.88 7.82
C HIS A 189 -12.85 -10.35 6.74
N ILE A 190 -14.06 -10.78 7.09
CA ILE A 190 -15.08 -11.20 6.09
C ILE A 190 -16.06 -10.06 5.75
N ARG A 191 -16.72 -10.13 4.58
CA ARG A 191 -17.71 -9.13 4.12
C ARG A 191 -19.03 -9.11 4.89
N GLY A 192 -19.45 -10.26 5.42
CA GLY A 192 -20.77 -10.43 6.05
C GLY A 192 -20.69 -10.95 7.47
N ASP A 193 -21.74 -11.64 7.89
CA ASP A 193 -21.93 -12.19 9.23
C ASP A 193 -21.27 -13.56 9.43
N GLY A 194 -20.89 -14.21 8.32
CA GLY A 194 -20.43 -15.60 8.28
C GLY A 194 -19.07 -15.87 8.89
N GLY A 195 -19.00 -15.99 10.22
CA GLY A 195 -17.88 -16.60 10.94
C GLY A 195 -16.80 -15.65 11.47
N ASP A 196 -16.84 -14.37 11.18
CA ASP A 196 -16.00 -13.33 11.79
C ASP A 196 -16.88 -12.45 12.67
N ILE A 197 -17.26 -13.05 13.79
CA ILE A 197 -18.06 -12.44 14.84
C ILE A 197 -17.18 -11.81 15.93
N HIS A 198 -15.85 -11.95 15.82
CA HIS A 198 -14.92 -11.61 16.89
C HIS A 198 -13.73 -10.80 16.36
N PRO A 199 -13.43 -9.63 16.96
CA PRO A 199 -12.43 -8.70 16.44
C PRO A 199 -10.99 -9.26 16.44
N PHE A 200 -10.72 -10.35 17.16
CA PHE A 200 -9.37 -10.93 17.27
C PHE A 200 -9.09 -12.10 16.31
N LYS A 201 -10.06 -12.50 15.48
CA LYS A 201 -9.96 -13.74 14.69
C LYS A 201 -8.76 -13.79 13.73
N TYR A 202 -8.39 -12.65 13.15
CA TYR A 202 -7.36 -12.55 12.12
C TYR A 202 -6.18 -11.69 12.55
N LEU A 203 -5.94 -11.60 13.87
CA LEU A 203 -4.80 -10.90 14.42
C LEU A 203 -3.52 -11.56 13.92
N LEU A 204 -2.54 -10.75 13.53
CA LEU A 204 -1.22 -11.25 13.17
C LEU A 204 -0.45 -11.64 14.43
N THR A 205 -0.14 -12.93 14.56
CA THR A 205 0.53 -13.52 15.75
C THR A 205 2.02 -13.76 15.54
N GLU A 206 2.52 -13.70 14.31
CA GLU A 206 3.92 -13.92 13.97
C GLU A 206 4.40 -12.92 12.92
N SER A 207 5.72 -12.68 12.87
CA SER A 207 6.30 -11.75 11.91
C SER A 207 6.13 -12.24 10.47
N VAL A 208 5.86 -11.31 9.56
CA VAL A 208 5.71 -11.59 8.13
C VAL A 208 6.68 -10.73 7.34
N GLN A 209 7.43 -11.37 6.45
CA GLN A 209 8.31 -10.69 5.51
C GLN A 209 7.55 -10.42 4.22
N ILE A 210 7.63 -9.19 3.75
CA ILE A 210 7.12 -8.74 2.46
C ILE A 210 8.30 -8.53 1.52
N LYS A 211 8.28 -9.22 0.39
CA LYS A 211 9.28 -9.10 -0.69
C LYS A 211 8.66 -8.36 -1.86
N ILE A 212 9.38 -7.38 -2.37
CA ILE A 212 9.04 -6.58 -3.56
C ILE A 212 10.10 -6.89 -4.61
N SER A 213 9.69 -7.16 -5.85
CA SER A 213 10.59 -7.50 -6.95
C SER A 213 10.38 -6.64 -8.19
N LYS A 214 11.47 -6.47 -8.92
CA LYS A 214 11.56 -5.78 -10.21
C LYS A 214 12.71 -6.38 -11.01
N ASP A 215 12.45 -6.83 -12.23
CA ASP A 215 13.46 -7.28 -13.20
C ASP A 215 14.44 -8.33 -12.60
N GLY A 216 13.91 -9.24 -11.78
CA GLY A 216 14.68 -10.27 -11.09
C GLY A 216 15.43 -9.82 -9.83
N GLN A 217 15.49 -8.51 -9.54
CA GLN A 217 15.98 -7.97 -8.27
C GLN A 217 14.86 -7.96 -7.22
N SER A 218 15.22 -8.01 -5.93
CA SER A 218 14.23 -8.02 -4.84
C SER A 218 14.74 -7.31 -3.60
N ILE A 219 13.82 -6.70 -2.87
CA ILE A 219 14.05 -6.09 -1.56
C ILE A 219 12.96 -6.52 -0.59
N CYS A 220 13.31 -6.63 0.69
CA CYS A 220 12.38 -7.09 1.72
C CYS A 220 12.22 -6.05 2.84
N PHE A 221 11.10 -6.16 3.55
CA PHE A 221 10.90 -5.62 4.89
C PHE A 221 10.01 -6.57 5.68
N ASN A 222 10.01 -6.47 6.99
CA ASN A 222 9.29 -7.34 7.90
C ASN A 222 8.27 -6.52 8.71
N ILE A 223 7.14 -7.15 9.03
CA ILE A 223 6.08 -6.59 9.87
C ILE A 223 6.00 -7.45 11.13
N ALA A 224 6.25 -6.84 12.29
CA ALA A 224 6.13 -7.50 13.58
C ALA A 224 4.66 -7.76 13.95
N PRO A 225 4.35 -8.88 14.61
CA PRO A 225 3.01 -9.14 15.11
C PRO A 225 2.69 -8.20 16.27
N ILE A 226 1.40 -8.02 16.54
CA ILE A 226 0.86 -7.19 17.64
C ILE A 226 1.18 -5.69 17.51
N THR A 227 2.43 -5.27 17.34
CA THR A 227 2.80 -3.85 17.27
C THR A 227 2.71 -3.27 15.85
N GLY A 228 2.75 -4.11 14.81
CA GLY A 228 2.84 -3.63 13.43
C GLY A 228 4.16 -2.93 13.09
N TYR A 229 5.17 -3.00 13.98
CA TYR A 229 6.47 -2.38 13.75
C TYR A 229 7.16 -2.94 12.50
N ILE A 230 7.72 -2.04 11.69
CA ILE A 230 8.40 -2.40 10.44
C ILE A 230 9.91 -2.30 10.59
N TYR A 231 10.61 -3.37 10.23
CA TYR A 231 12.08 -3.48 10.23
C TYR A 231 12.60 -4.16 8.96
N PHE A 232 13.88 -4.02 8.66
CA PHE A 232 14.51 -4.51 7.43
C PHE A 232 15.36 -5.75 7.68
#